data_AF-A0A1Q3ED30-F1
#
_entry.id   AF-A0A1Q3ED30-F1
#
_cell.length_a   1.000
_cell.length_b   1.000
_cell.length_c   1.000
_cell.angle_alpha   90.00
_cell.angle_beta   90.00
_cell.angle_gamma   90.00
#
_symmetry.space_group_name_H-M   'P 1'
#
loop_
_entity.id
_entity.type
_entity.pdbx_description
1 polymer ?
#
loop_
_entity_poly.entity_id
_entity_poly.type
_entity_poly.pdbx_seq_one_letter_code
_entity_poly.pdbx_strand_id
1 'polypeptide(L)'
;MEENNKIYGFTITVYEISATIRSLWPTVTDFIEMHPEYIADDNAMEFISDNNGKSYNRCHFWSNFEIADMDFWRGEAYTAFFEHLDSKGGFYYERWGDAPVHSIAASLFLKRDQLHFFEEIGYQHDDWGHCPLSDGIWEKGRCSCSQKGSFDYDPSSCMPHWEKLMSI
;
A
#
# COMPACT_ATOMS: atom_id res chain seq x y z
N MET A 1 15.04 3.76 -6.50
CA MET A 1 14.53 2.38 -6.45
C MET A 1 15.68 1.38 -6.53
N GLU A 2 16.30 1.20 -7.70
CA GLU A 2 17.40 0.23 -7.93
C GLU A 2 18.58 0.35 -6.95
N GLU A 3 19.29 1.48 -6.91
CA GLU A 3 20.48 1.66 -6.06
C GLU A 3 20.22 1.47 -4.55
N ASN A 4 18.97 1.61 -4.12
CA ASN A 4 18.55 1.54 -2.72
C ASN A 4 17.72 0.28 -2.41
N ASN A 5 17.67 -0.69 -3.35
CA ASN A 5 16.93 -1.95 -3.22
C ASN A 5 15.44 -1.77 -2.83
N LYS A 6 14.81 -0.70 -3.32
CA LYS A 6 13.37 -0.46 -3.13
C LYS A 6 12.60 -1.09 -4.27
N ILE A 7 11.51 -1.78 -3.93
CA ILE A 7 10.67 -2.53 -4.87
C ILE A 7 9.35 -1.82 -5.14
N TYR A 8 8.70 -1.24 -4.13
CA TYR A 8 7.40 -0.59 -4.29
C TYR A 8 7.42 0.79 -3.64
N GLY A 9 7.05 1.82 -4.39
CA GLY A 9 7.00 3.19 -3.90
C GLY A 9 5.69 3.89 -4.19
N PHE A 10 5.27 4.73 -3.25
CA PHE A 10 3.96 5.40 -3.25
C PHE A 10 4.07 6.83 -2.69
N THR A 11 3.00 7.61 -2.88
CA THR A 11 2.87 8.99 -2.34
C THR A 11 1.65 9.16 -1.43
N ILE A 12 0.57 8.39 -1.61
CA ILE A 12 -0.65 8.53 -0.81
C ILE A 12 -1.06 7.17 -0.25
N THR A 13 -1.58 7.16 0.97
CA THR A 13 -2.21 5.99 1.58
C THR A 13 -3.59 6.35 2.10
N VAL A 14 -4.55 5.44 1.97
CA VAL A 14 -5.96 5.72 2.24
C VAL A 14 -6.70 4.47 2.72
N TYR A 15 -7.81 4.66 3.42
CA TYR A 15 -8.72 3.58 3.75
C TYR A 15 -9.61 3.18 2.56
N GLU A 16 -9.74 1.87 2.33
CA GLU A 16 -10.73 1.34 1.39
C GLU A 16 -12.15 1.34 1.99
N ILE A 17 -13.13 1.45 1.09
CA ILE A 17 -14.55 1.36 1.40
C ILE A 17 -14.89 -0.10 1.68
N SER A 18 -15.20 -0.46 2.94
CA SER A 18 -15.41 -1.85 3.34
C SER A 18 -16.46 -2.62 2.53
N ALA A 19 -17.46 -1.91 1.97
CA ALA A 19 -18.50 -2.52 1.15
C ALA A 19 -17.99 -3.11 -0.18
N THR A 20 -16.79 -2.73 -0.64
CA THR A 20 -16.21 -3.14 -1.93
C THR A 20 -15.36 -4.42 -1.83
N ILE A 21 -14.94 -4.78 -0.62
CA ILE A 21 -13.90 -5.79 -0.34
C ILE A 21 -14.29 -6.70 0.85
N ARG A 22 -15.57 -7.05 0.96
CA ARG A 22 -16.12 -7.78 2.12
C ARG A 22 -15.46 -9.15 2.32
N SER A 23 -15.17 -9.87 1.24
CA SER A 23 -14.53 -11.19 1.28
C SER A 23 -13.05 -11.17 0.89
N LEU A 24 -12.46 -10.00 0.62
CA LEU A 24 -11.05 -9.89 0.25
C LEU A 24 -10.14 -10.43 1.36
N TRP A 25 -10.27 -9.91 2.60
CA TRP A 25 -9.38 -10.34 3.68
C TRP A 25 -9.51 -11.82 4.06
N PRO A 26 -10.72 -12.39 4.19
CA PRO A 26 -10.87 -13.85 4.35
C PRO A 26 -10.17 -14.66 3.24
N THR A 27 -10.26 -14.20 1.99
CA THR A 27 -9.58 -14.86 0.86
C THR A 27 -8.05 -14.74 0.98
N VAL A 28 -7.55 -13.59 1.41
CA VAL A 28 -6.12 -13.38 1.67
C VAL A 28 -5.63 -14.28 2.80
N THR A 29 -6.39 -14.42 3.89
CA THR A 29 -6.01 -15.29 5.00
C THR A 29 -5.97 -16.76 4.58
N ASP A 30 -6.91 -17.22 3.74
CA ASP A 30 -6.85 -18.57 3.15
C ASP A 30 -5.55 -18.76 2.36
N PHE A 31 -5.14 -17.75 1.57
CA PHE A 31 -3.89 -17.80 0.80
C PHE A 31 -2.65 -17.87 1.71
N ILE A 32 -2.61 -17.06 2.77
CA ILE A 32 -1.50 -17.06 3.75
C ILE A 32 -1.35 -18.44 4.40
N GLU A 33 -2.46 -19.10 4.74
CA GLU A 33 -2.45 -20.44 5.34
C GLU A 33 -1.93 -21.51 4.37
N MET A 34 -2.25 -21.39 3.07
CA MET A 34 -1.80 -22.32 2.03
C MET A 34 -0.34 -22.09 1.60
N HIS A 35 0.12 -20.84 1.67
CA HIS A 35 1.43 -20.41 1.17
C HIS A 35 2.22 -19.57 2.20
N PRO A 36 2.50 -20.13 3.40
CA PRO A 36 3.30 -19.41 4.40
C PRO A 36 4.72 -19.07 3.90
N GLU A 37 5.24 -19.81 2.92
CA GLU A 37 6.56 -19.59 2.31
C GLU A 37 6.69 -18.25 1.57
N TYR A 38 5.59 -17.61 1.18
CA TYR A 38 5.61 -16.31 0.50
C TYR A 38 5.58 -15.13 1.46
N ILE A 39 5.36 -15.37 2.76
CA ILE A 39 5.23 -14.30 3.75
C ILE A 39 6.61 -13.92 4.26
N ALA A 40 7.02 -12.67 4.03
CA ALA A 40 8.31 -12.19 4.49
C ALA A 40 8.32 -11.99 6.02
N ASP A 41 9.43 -12.34 6.69
CA ASP A 41 9.53 -12.29 8.16
C ASP A 41 9.41 -10.87 8.76
N ASP A 42 9.92 -9.84 8.07
CA ASP A 42 9.87 -8.41 8.46
C ASP A 42 8.99 -7.61 7.49
N ASN A 43 7.79 -8.11 7.23
CA ASN A 43 6.84 -7.51 6.31
C ASN A 43 6.09 -6.32 6.93
N ALA A 44 5.16 -5.73 6.17
CA ALA A 44 4.35 -4.58 6.58
C ALA A 44 2.93 -4.97 7.06
N MET A 45 2.75 -6.14 7.68
CA MET A 45 1.46 -6.58 8.24
C MET A 45 0.84 -5.52 9.18
N GLU A 46 1.65 -4.83 9.98
CA GLU A 46 1.15 -3.79 10.91
C GLU A 46 0.60 -2.55 10.21
N PHE A 47 0.94 -2.32 8.93
CA PHE A 47 0.32 -1.26 8.13
C PHE A 47 -1.12 -1.61 7.76
N ILE A 48 -1.37 -2.87 7.38
CA ILE A 48 -2.68 -3.36 6.93
C ILE A 48 -3.54 -4.00 8.03
N SER A 49 -3.01 -4.20 9.23
CA SER A 49 -3.74 -4.85 10.33
C SER A 49 -3.30 -4.38 11.71
N ASP A 50 -4.27 -3.96 12.53
CA ASP A 50 -4.02 -3.53 13.92
C ASP A 50 -3.97 -4.69 14.93
N ASN A 51 -4.16 -5.92 14.47
CA ASN A 51 -4.32 -7.09 15.34
C ASN A 51 -3.62 -8.35 14.78
N ASN A 52 -2.44 -8.15 14.20
CA ASN A 52 -1.55 -9.19 13.69
C ASN A 52 -2.25 -10.11 12.67
N GLY A 53 -2.97 -9.50 11.72
CA GLY A 53 -3.60 -10.21 10.60
C GLY A 53 -4.97 -10.80 10.89
N LYS A 54 -5.53 -10.67 12.10
CA LYS A 54 -6.88 -11.20 12.40
C LYS A 54 -7.97 -10.47 11.60
N SER A 55 -7.77 -9.19 11.29
CA SER A 55 -8.63 -8.41 10.41
C SER A 55 -7.85 -7.37 9.63
N TYR A 56 -8.31 -7.07 8.41
CA TYR A 56 -7.84 -5.95 7.61
C TYR A 56 -8.35 -4.62 8.17
N ASN A 57 -7.46 -3.66 8.44
CA ASN A 57 -7.84 -2.29 8.84
C ASN A 57 -8.30 -1.44 7.63
N ARG A 58 -8.08 -1.96 6.40
CA ARG A 58 -8.42 -1.37 5.09
C ARG A 58 -7.42 -0.36 4.55
N CYS A 59 -6.28 -0.19 5.20
CA CYS A 59 -5.21 0.67 4.70
C CYS A 59 -4.57 0.10 3.45
N HIS A 60 -4.41 0.95 2.44
CA HIS A 60 -3.70 0.62 1.21
C HIS A 60 -2.93 1.83 0.67
N PHE A 61 -1.91 1.56 -0.14
CA PHE A 61 -1.24 2.53 -0.98
C PHE A 61 -2.12 2.86 -2.18
N TRP A 62 -2.25 4.14 -2.52
CA TRP A 62 -3.17 4.56 -3.58
C TRP A 62 -2.54 4.39 -4.97
N SER A 63 -2.98 3.36 -5.69
CA SER A 63 -2.29 2.82 -6.87
C SER A 63 -2.27 3.72 -8.11
N ASN A 64 -2.99 4.85 -8.10
CA ASN A 64 -2.90 5.81 -9.21
C ASN A 64 -1.51 6.45 -9.33
N PHE A 65 -0.72 6.45 -8.24
CA PHE A 65 0.71 6.69 -8.26
C PHE A 65 1.45 5.48 -7.71
N GLU A 66 2.20 4.80 -8.59
CA GLU A 66 3.08 3.71 -8.22
C GLU A 66 4.39 3.82 -9.00
N ILE A 67 5.51 3.71 -8.29
CA ILE A 67 6.81 3.42 -8.91
C ILE A 67 7.25 2.08 -8.32
N ALA A 68 7.17 1.02 -9.12
CA ALA A 68 7.44 -0.33 -8.66
C ALA A 68 8.33 -1.12 -9.62
N ASP A 69 9.05 -2.09 -9.07
CA ASP A 69 9.79 -3.09 -9.83
C ASP A 69 8.83 -4.14 -10.39
N MET A 70 8.82 -4.29 -11.71
CA MET A 70 7.93 -5.23 -12.40
C MET A 70 8.25 -6.70 -12.10
N ASP A 71 9.47 -7.01 -11.66
CA ASP A 71 9.84 -8.39 -11.33
C ASP A 71 9.13 -8.88 -10.07
N PHE A 72 8.67 -7.97 -9.19
CA PHE A 72 7.78 -8.30 -8.09
C PHE A 72 6.43 -8.84 -8.59
N TRP A 73 5.78 -8.12 -9.52
CA TRP A 73 4.50 -8.51 -10.10
C TRP A 73 4.59 -9.75 -10.99
N ARG A 74 5.76 -10.00 -11.60
CA ARG A 74 6.03 -11.21 -12.39
C ARG A 74 6.46 -12.39 -11.51
N GLY A 75 6.73 -12.15 -10.23
CA GLY A 75 7.20 -13.15 -9.29
C GLY A 75 6.16 -14.23 -9.00
N GLU A 76 6.64 -15.40 -8.56
CA GLU A 76 5.82 -16.56 -8.25
C GLU A 76 4.78 -16.26 -7.18
N ALA A 77 5.18 -15.58 -6.10
CA ALA A 77 4.30 -15.22 -4.98
C ALA A 77 3.10 -14.37 -5.43
N TYR A 78 3.35 -13.28 -6.17
CA TYR A 78 2.26 -12.42 -6.66
C TYR A 78 1.39 -13.12 -7.69
N THR A 79 1.99 -13.89 -8.60
CA THR A 79 1.23 -14.66 -9.61
C THR A 79 0.27 -15.64 -8.93
N ALA A 80 0.76 -16.45 -7.98
CA ALA A 80 -0.07 -17.39 -7.24
C ALA A 80 -1.15 -16.69 -6.40
N PHE A 81 -0.81 -15.55 -5.79
CA PHE A 81 -1.76 -14.73 -5.04
C PHE A 81 -2.88 -14.20 -5.93
N PHE A 82 -2.53 -13.61 -7.07
CA PHE A 82 -3.51 -13.07 -8.02
C PHE A 82 -4.40 -14.18 -8.59
N GLU A 83 -3.84 -15.32 -8.99
CA GLU A 83 -4.62 -16.48 -9.46
C GLU A 83 -5.59 -16.99 -8.38
N HIS A 84 -5.15 -17.02 -7.11
CA HIS A 84 -6.04 -17.37 -6.00
C HIS A 84 -7.20 -16.38 -5.87
N LEU A 85 -6.94 -15.07 -5.89
CA LEU A 85 -7.99 -14.04 -5.83
C LEU A 85 -8.95 -14.11 -7.01
N ASP A 86 -8.42 -14.24 -8.23
CA ASP A 86 -9.21 -14.31 -9.46
C ASP A 86 -10.15 -15.52 -9.44
N SER A 87 -9.69 -16.67 -8.93
CA SER A 87 -10.51 -17.87 -8.77
C SER A 87 -11.73 -17.70 -7.85
N LYS A 88 -11.71 -16.73 -6.94
CA LYS A 88 -12.85 -16.41 -6.06
C LYS A 88 -13.87 -15.46 -6.70
N GLY A 89 -13.49 -14.78 -7.78
CA GLY A 89 -14.37 -13.90 -8.54
C GLY A 89 -14.73 -12.58 -7.83
N GLY A 90 -14.03 -12.20 -6.75
CA GLY A 90 -14.33 -10.99 -5.98
C GLY A 90 -14.16 -9.69 -6.77
N PHE A 91 -13.36 -9.69 -7.84
CA PHE A 91 -13.29 -8.60 -8.81
C PHE A 91 -14.63 -8.32 -9.53
N TYR A 92 -15.49 -9.35 -9.68
CA TYR A 92 -16.76 -9.25 -10.39
C TYR A 92 -17.98 -9.30 -9.46
N TYR A 93 -17.93 -10.14 -8.43
CA TYR A 93 -19.02 -10.33 -7.46
C TYR A 93 -18.99 -9.29 -6.33
N GLU A 94 -17.84 -8.67 -6.10
CA GLU A 94 -17.69 -7.47 -5.28
C GLU A 94 -17.10 -6.33 -6.15
N ARG A 95 -16.18 -5.53 -5.61
CA ARG A 95 -15.48 -4.50 -6.37
C ARG A 95 -14.05 -4.35 -5.86
N TRP A 96 -13.32 -5.46 -5.84
CA TRP A 96 -11.91 -5.48 -5.43
C TRP A 96 -11.11 -4.58 -6.37
N GLY A 97 -10.60 -3.47 -5.84
CA GLY A 97 -9.70 -2.59 -6.57
C GLY A 97 -8.30 -3.19 -6.62
N ASP A 98 -7.53 -2.79 -7.62
CA ASP A 98 -6.10 -3.09 -7.71
C ASP A 98 -5.34 -2.51 -6.51
N ALA A 99 -5.68 -1.29 -6.05
CA ALA A 99 -5.00 -0.63 -4.93
C ALA A 99 -4.92 -1.46 -3.64
N PRO A 100 -6.03 -1.99 -3.06
CA PRO A 100 -5.95 -2.89 -1.92
C PRO A 100 -5.27 -4.23 -2.26
N VAL A 101 -5.39 -4.76 -3.48
CA VAL A 101 -4.75 -6.02 -3.89
C VAL A 101 -3.23 -5.88 -3.94
N HIS A 102 -2.72 -4.84 -4.61
CA HIS A 102 -1.30 -4.49 -4.69
C HIS A 102 -0.72 -4.23 -3.32
N SER A 103 -1.45 -3.47 -2.49
CA SER A 103 -0.99 -3.10 -1.16
C SER A 103 -0.89 -4.28 -0.21
N ILE A 104 -1.85 -5.20 -0.25
CA ILE A 104 -1.79 -6.44 0.54
C ILE A 104 -0.61 -7.29 0.08
N ALA A 105 -0.43 -7.51 -1.22
CA ALA A 105 0.70 -8.28 -1.72
C ALA A 105 2.05 -7.66 -1.34
N ALA A 106 2.24 -6.36 -1.59
CA ALA A 106 3.45 -5.64 -1.23
C ALA A 106 3.71 -5.66 0.28
N SER A 107 2.65 -5.58 1.10
CA SER A 107 2.79 -5.59 2.55
C SER A 107 3.07 -6.96 3.14
N LEU A 108 2.76 -8.05 2.44
CA LEU A 108 2.97 -9.42 2.92
C LEU A 108 4.24 -10.07 2.37
N PHE A 109 4.51 -9.86 1.08
CA PHE A 109 5.54 -10.61 0.34
C PHE A 109 6.90 -9.90 0.30
N LEU A 110 6.93 -8.62 0.62
CA LEU A 110 8.16 -7.84 0.70
C LEU A 110 8.52 -7.56 2.16
N LYS A 111 9.82 -7.35 2.39
CA LYS A 111 10.27 -6.74 3.64
C LYS A 111 9.86 -5.27 3.63
N ARG A 112 9.50 -4.73 4.80
CA ARG A 112 9.07 -3.33 4.94
C ARG A 112 10.12 -2.33 4.46
N ASP A 113 11.41 -2.66 4.53
CA ASP A 113 12.50 -1.81 4.05
C ASP A 113 12.60 -1.76 2.51
N GLN A 114 11.88 -2.62 1.79
CA GLN A 114 11.76 -2.59 0.32
C GLN A 114 10.60 -1.69 -0.15
N LEU A 115 9.74 -1.26 0.77
CA LEU A 115 8.70 -0.27 0.53
C LEU A 115 9.26 1.15 0.71
N HIS A 116 8.75 2.11 -0.05
CA HIS A 116 9.24 3.48 -0.03
C HIS A 116 8.13 4.52 -0.16
N PHE A 117 7.98 5.35 0.86
CA PHE A 117 7.21 6.56 0.77
C PHE A 117 8.06 7.68 0.16
N PHE A 118 7.58 8.28 -0.92
CA PHE A 118 8.22 9.43 -1.55
C PHE A 118 7.75 10.75 -0.93
N GLU A 119 8.36 11.12 0.20
CA GLU A 119 8.09 12.39 0.89
C GLU A 119 8.34 13.62 -0.01
N GLU A 120 9.24 13.49 -0.99
CA GLU A 120 9.68 14.60 -1.83
C GLU A 120 8.81 14.83 -3.07
N ILE A 121 7.96 13.87 -3.46
CA ILE A 121 7.18 13.96 -4.70
C ILE A 121 5.80 14.51 -4.41
N GLY A 122 5.65 15.84 -4.49
CA GLY A 122 4.32 16.46 -4.50
C GLY A 122 3.45 15.94 -5.65
N TYR A 123 2.31 15.33 -5.32
CA TYR A 123 1.43 14.64 -6.26
C TYR A 123 -0.04 14.88 -5.89
N GLN A 124 -0.90 15.01 -6.90
CA GLN A 124 -2.34 15.18 -6.70
C GLN A 124 -3.12 14.38 -7.74
N HIS A 125 -4.16 13.70 -7.28
CA HIS A 125 -5.18 13.08 -8.11
C HIS A 125 -6.55 13.48 -7.57
N ASP A 126 -7.36 14.12 -8.41
CA ASP A 126 -8.61 14.78 -8.01
C ASP A 126 -8.43 15.70 -6.80
N ASP A 127 -9.20 15.49 -5.73
CA ASP A 127 -9.19 16.34 -4.53
C ASP A 127 -8.13 15.95 -3.50
N TRP A 128 -7.42 14.83 -3.70
CA TRP A 128 -6.41 14.33 -2.76
C TRP A 128 -5.01 14.55 -3.31
N GLY A 129 -4.15 15.16 -2.50
CA GLY A 129 -2.77 15.37 -2.86
C GLY A 129 -1.82 15.21 -1.69
N HIS A 130 -0.68 14.58 -1.94
CA HIS A 130 0.47 14.61 -1.06
C HIS A 130 1.29 15.87 -1.38
N CYS A 131 1.59 16.65 -0.36
CA CYS A 131 2.44 17.84 -0.47
C CYS A 131 3.60 17.73 0.55
N PRO A 132 4.87 17.84 0.11
CA PRO A 132 6.02 17.73 1.00
C PRO A 132 5.92 18.74 2.16
N LEU A 133 5.90 18.24 3.40
CA LEU A 133 5.62 19.06 4.59
C LEU A 133 6.83 19.79 5.15
N SER A 134 8.04 19.29 4.89
CA SER A 134 9.29 19.97 5.25
C SER A 134 9.53 21.17 4.34
N ASP A 135 9.67 22.37 4.91
CA ASP A 135 9.95 23.61 4.16
C ASP A 135 11.18 23.47 3.27
N GLY A 136 12.22 22.78 3.75
CA GLY A 136 13.44 22.56 2.97
C GLY A 136 13.23 21.68 1.73
N ILE A 137 12.38 20.65 1.84
CA ILE A 137 12.03 19.78 0.70
C ILE A 137 11.12 20.55 -0.26
N TRP A 138 10.10 21.23 0.29
CA TRP A 138 9.13 21.99 -0.47
C TRP A 138 9.78 23.11 -1.30
N GLU A 139 10.66 23.90 -0.70
CA GLU A 139 11.39 24.98 -1.39
C GLU A 139 12.35 24.44 -2.45
N LYS A 140 13.12 23.39 -2.12
CA LYS A 140 14.07 22.77 -3.05
C LYS A 140 13.34 22.12 -4.24
N GLY A 141 12.20 21.48 -3.99
CA GLY A 141 11.34 20.91 -5.01
C GLY A 141 10.61 21.95 -5.87
N ARG A 142 10.61 23.23 -5.44
CA ARG A 142 9.80 24.31 -6.03
C ARG A 142 8.33 23.93 -6.12
N CYS A 143 7.82 23.33 -5.04
CA CYS A 143 6.45 22.83 -4.97
C CYS A 143 5.44 23.97 -5.14
N SER A 144 4.28 23.66 -5.71
CA SER A 144 3.17 24.60 -5.91
C SER A 144 1.94 24.28 -5.05
N CYS A 145 1.95 23.14 -4.36
CA CYS A 145 0.89 22.70 -3.47
C CYS A 145 0.95 23.44 -2.12
N SER A 146 -0.19 23.49 -1.44
CA SER A 146 -0.28 23.97 -0.06
C SER A 146 0.02 22.83 0.91
N GLN A 147 1.06 22.96 1.75
CA GLN A 147 1.39 21.98 2.79
C GLN A 147 0.20 21.70 3.74
N LYS A 148 -0.62 22.72 4.03
CA LYS A 148 -1.83 22.58 4.85
C LYS A 148 -2.93 21.75 4.20
N GLY A 149 -2.86 21.57 2.89
CA GLY A 149 -3.80 20.77 2.11
C GLY A 149 -3.31 19.35 1.83
N SER A 150 -2.19 18.91 2.42
CA SER A 150 -1.73 17.53 2.23
C SER A 150 -2.74 16.54 2.82
N PHE A 151 -3.05 15.50 2.06
CA PHE A 151 -3.93 14.42 2.48
C PHE A 151 -3.28 13.53 3.55
N ASP A 152 -1.96 13.57 3.72
CA ASP A 152 -1.22 12.67 4.61
C ASP A 152 -1.82 12.55 6.02
N TYR A 153 -2.35 13.66 6.58
CA TYR A 153 -2.98 13.66 7.90
C TYR A 153 -4.49 13.96 7.87
N ASP A 154 -5.14 13.76 6.72
CA ASP A 154 -6.60 13.68 6.66
C ASP A 154 -7.10 12.47 7.47
N PRO A 155 -8.27 12.52 8.13
CA PRO A 155 -8.83 11.36 8.85
C PRO A 155 -9.02 10.10 7.99
N SER A 156 -9.07 10.24 6.67
CA SER A 156 -9.20 9.14 5.71
C SER A 156 -7.84 8.57 5.26
N SER A 157 -6.73 9.19 5.65
CA SER A 157 -5.38 8.76 5.34
C SER A 157 -4.89 7.64 6.26
N CYS A 158 -4.03 6.79 5.70
CA CYS A 158 -3.34 5.74 6.45
C CYS A 158 -1.88 6.10 6.76
N MET A 159 -1.44 7.34 6.51
CA MET A 159 -0.07 7.76 6.79
C MET A 159 0.33 7.55 8.26
N PRO A 160 -0.55 7.78 9.27
CA PRO A 160 -0.20 7.49 10.66
C PRO A 160 0.12 6.01 10.92
N HIS A 161 -0.49 5.07 10.19
CA HIS A 161 -0.16 3.65 10.27
C HIS A 161 1.21 3.37 9.64
N TRP A 162 1.52 4.03 8.52
CA TRP A 162 2.81 3.93 7.86
C TRP A 162 3.95 4.47 8.74
N GLU A 163 3.82 5.66 9.31
CA GLU A 163 4.82 6.27 10.20
C GLU A 163 5.07 5.39 11.44
N LYS A 164 3.99 4.87 12.04
CA LYS A 164 4.07 3.94 13.16
C LYS A 164 4.87 2.67 12.81
N LEU A 165 4.59 2.06 11.65
CA LEU A 165 5.32 0.87 11.17
C LEU A 165 6.81 1.18 10.98
N MET A 166 7.12 2.34 10.39
CA MET A 166 8.49 2.74 10.07
C MET A 166 9.26 3.32 11.26
N SER A 167 8.60 3.51 12.41
CA SER A 167 9.18 4.10 13.63
C SER A 167 9.75 5.50 13.40
N ILE A 168 9.04 6.30 12.60
CA ILE A 168 9.35 7.70 12.27
C ILE A 168 8.47 8.62 13.12
#